data_AF-A0A838D7D0-F1
#
_entry.id   AF-A0A838D7D0-F1
#
_cell.length_a   1.000
_cell.length_b   1.000
_cell.length_c   1.000
_cell.angle_alpha   90.00
_cell.angle_beta   90.00
_cell.angle_gamma   90.00
#
_symmetry.space_group_name_H-M   'P 1'
#
loop_
_entity.id
_entity.type
_entity.pdbx_description
1 polymer ?
#
loop_
_entity_poly.entity_id
_entity_poly.type
_entity_poly.pdbx_seq_one_letter_code
_entity_poly.pdbx_strand_id
1 'polypeptide(L)'
;LEFDKELDLKIERVHHFASLQLAEDSANPDYLTRMGQLQNLLTKISEAAAFVGPEIQAISDERFAEFLEAPALVEWTTRLRKIRRNKPHVLSEPEERLLALGSAALDGYDETFSQLTDVDMKFGALIDAEGQERPLTQSSYSSFLVKRDHDLRKRAFHQFYAEFEDHQFTLAASLAYLVKADVFRARARNHPSALAASLFRDDVPVAVYDGLISSVRANLAPLFRYYELRRRVLGLDELHPYDTYVPLVPEIETDVSFDEAIERVLASLAPLGPEYVGALGEGLRGRWCDRYETKGKRSGAFSSGSYGAPPYILMNYKRDVFSDVYTLAHEAGHSMHTWFAQKSQRFQDYDYPIFLAEVASTFNEEFLTHHLLEQTTDRKMRAYIINRQIDDIRGTLFRQTMFAEFEKIIHAIEERGDALTLEVFKTEYRGLLQAYFGEGVVLDPQLDLESLRIPHFYSAFYVYKYATGISAAVALSERVLAREPGSVEAYLAFLRSGGSKFPLETLQLAGVDMTGPGPVESTLALFERRLAELEELLSPSS
;
A
#
# COMPACT_ATOMS: atom_id res chain seq x y z
N LEU A 1 -20.58 20.11 -13.11
CA LEU A 1 -20.17 18.88 -13.83
C LEU A 1 -19.26 19.18 -15.02
N GLU A 2 -19.76 19.63 -16.18
CA GLU A 2 -18.86 19.91 -17.34
C GLU A 2 -17.87 21.05 -17.05
N PHE A 3 -18.32 22.13 -16.38
CA PHE A 3 -17.40 23.19 -15.93
C PHE A 3 -16.33 22.65 -14.99
N ASP A 4 -16.72 21.87 -13.97
CA ASP A 4 -15.78 21.27 -13.02
C ASP A 4 -14.80 20.33 -13.74
N LYS A 5 -15.24 19.53 -14.71
CA LYS A 5 -14.38 18.69 -15.54
C LYS A 5 -13.33 19.48 -16.29
N GLU A 6 -13.73 20.57 -16.95
CA GLU A 6 -12.80 21.43 -17.68
C GLU A 6 -11.76 22.06 -16.75
N LEU A 7 -12.14 22.35 -15.50
CA LEU A 7 -11.26 22.88 -14.48
C LEU A 7 -10.35 21.79 -13.91
N ASP A 8 -10.89 20.64 -13.52
CA ASP A 8 -10.21 19.47 -12.99
C ASP A 8 -9.14 18.96 -13.97
N LEU A 9 -9.44 18.89 -15.27
CA LEU A 9 -8.47 18.56 -16.32
C LEU A 9 -7.26 19.50 -16.34
N LYS A 10 -7.46 20.80 -16.09
CA LYS A 10 -6.37 21.78 -16.03
C LYS A 10 -5.60 21.65 -14.72
N ILE A 11 -6.31 21.50 -13.61
CA ILE A 11 -5.74 21.29 -12.28
C ILE A 11 -4.79 20.10 -12.32
N GLU A 12 -5.27 18.95 -12.78
CA GLU A 12 -4.51 17.71 -12.80
C GLU A 12 -3.26 17.85 -13.64
N ARG A 13 -3.37 18.40 -14.86
CA ARG A 13 -2.22 18.63 -15.74
C ARG A 13 -1.17 19.56 -15.11
N VAL A 14 -1.59 20.66 -14.48
CA VAL A 14 -0.67 21.61 -13.84
C VAL A 14 -0.05 20.98 -12.59
N HIS A 15 -0.83 20.25 -11.81
CA HIS A 15 -0.38 19.53 -10.63
C HIS A 15 0.65 18.46 -10.98
N HIS A 16 0.36 17.59 -11.94
CA HIS A 16 1.32 16.58 -12.42
C HIS A 16 2.62 17.20 -12.89
N PHE A 17 2.55 18.27 -13.67
CA PHE A 17 3.76 18.95 -14.11
C PHE A 17 4.58 19.49 -12.93
N ALA A 18 3.95 20.22 -12.01
CA ALA A 18 4.65 20.79 -10.85
C ALA A 18 5.17 19.72 -9.88
N SER A 19 4.41 18.65 -9.65
CA SER A 19 4.78 17.55 -8.75
C SER A 19 5.94 16.73 -9.30
N LEU A 20 5.94 16.43 -10.60
CA LEU A 20 7.04 15.70 -11.24
C LEU A 20 8.33 16.53 -11.28
N GLN A 21 8.26 17.84 -11.53
CA GLN A 21 9.44 18.71 -11.40
C GLN A 21 9.99 18.71 -9.97
N LEU A 22 9.12 18.86 -8.97
CA LEU A 22 9.55 18.83 -7.57
C LEU A 22 10.14 17.47 -7.16
N ALA A 23 9.65 16.38 -7.75
CA ALA A 23 10.21 15.05 -7.52
C ALA A 23 11.57 14.84 -8.20
N GLU A 24 11.84 15.52 -9.32
CA GLU A 24 13.15 15.52 -10.01
C GLU A 24 14.23 16.20 -9.16
N ASP A 25 13.89 17.33 -8.51
CA ASP A 25 14.76 18.01 -7.54
C ASP A 25 13.94 18.74 -6.46
N SER A 26 13.82 18.11 -5.30
CA SER A 26 13.05 18.60 -4.16
C SER A 26 13.71 19.78 -3.43
N ALA A 27 14.96 20.12 -3.76
CA ALA A 27 15.66 21.28 -3.22
C ALA A 27 15.58 22.51 -4.15
N ASN A 28 15.00 22.37 -5.34
CA ASN A 28 14.95 23.45 -6.32
C ASN A 28 13.97 24.56 -5.86
N PRO A 29 14.43 25.81 -5.67
CA PRO A 29 13.59 26.89 -5.16
C PRO A 29 12.45 27.29 -6.09
N ASP A 30 12.64 27.16 -7.41
CA ASP A 30 11.59 27.47 -8.40
C ASP A 30 10.48 26.40 -8.36
N TYR A 31 10.85 25.13 -8.18
CA TYR A 31 9.89 24.02 -8.10
C TYR A 31 9.07 24.10 -6.81
N LEU A 32 9.74 24.37 -5.68
CA LEU A 32 9.08 24.62 -4.39
C LEU A 32 8.11 25.82 -4.47
N THR A 33 8.54 26.93 -5.07
CA THR A 33 7.69 28.11 -5.26
C THR A 33 6.47 27.79 -6.13
N ARG A 34 6.66 27.06 -7.24
CA ARG A 34 5.57 26.66 -8.13
C ARG A 34 4.55 25.78 -7.41
N MET A 35 5.01 24.80 -6.63
CA MET A 35 4.13 23.93 -5.85
C MET A 35 3.35 24.73 -4.80
N GLY A 36 4.01 25.62 -4.06
CA GLY A 36 3.34 26.48 -3.08
C GLY A 36 2.29 27.41 -3.71
N GLN A 37 2.58 27.98 -4.87
CA GLN A 37 1.60 28.79 -5.63
C GLN A 37 0.40 27.96 -6.10
N LEU A 38 0.65 26.75 -6.61
CA LEU A 38 -0.40 25.83 -7.02
C LEU A 38 -1.29 25.46 -5.82
N GLN A 39 -0.72 25.10 -4.69
CA GLN A 39 -1.47 24.72 -3.50
C GLN A 39 -2.40 25.86 -3.03
N ASN A 40 -1.90 27.10 -3.00
CA ASN A 40 -2.71 28.28 -2.71
C ASN A 40 -3.86 28.49 -3.72
N LEU A 41 -3.63 28.21 -5.01
CA LEU A 41 -4.67 28.30 -6.02
C LEU A 41 -5.74 27.21 -5.83
N LEU A 42 -5.31 25.97 -5.55
CA LEU A 42 -6.23 24.85 -5.30
C LEU A 42 -7.10 25.10 -4.08
N THR A 43 -6.58 25.71 -3.00
CA THR A 43 -7.39 26.14 -1.86
C THR A 43 -8.53 27.07 -2.28
N LYS A 44 -8.23 28.11 -3.08
CA LYS A 44 -9.25 29.05 -3.55
C LYS A 44 -10.29 28.40 -4.46
N ILE A 45 -9.86 27.46 -5.31
CA ILE A 45 -10.77 26.70 -6.18
C ILE A 45 -11.69 25.83 -5.33
N SER A 46 -11.16 25.10 -4.35
CA SER A 46 -11.94 24.27 -3.44
C SER A 46 -12.96 25.10 -2.63
N GLU A 47 -12.57 26.28 -2.15
CA GLU A 47 -13.49 27.22 -1.50
C GLU A 47 -14.64 27.63 -2.43
N ALA A 48 -14.33 27.98 -3.68
CA ALA A 48 -15.34 28.37 -4.67
C ALA A 48 -16.26 27.21 -5.09
N ALA A 49 -15.75 25.97 -5.09
CA ALA A 49 -16.49 24.76 -5.48
C ALA A 49 -17.20 24.04 -4.31
N ALA A 50 -17.03 24.50 -3.07
CA ALA A 50 -17.51 23.83 -1.86
C ALA A 50 -19.03 23.60 -1.83
N PHE A 51 -19.80 24.39 -2.58
CA PHE A 51 -21.26 24.25 -2.67
C PHE A 51 -21.72 23.06 -3.52
N VAL A 52 -20.90 22.58 -4.47
CA VAL A 52 -21.31 21.62 -5.50
C VAL A 52 -21.78 20.29 -4.91
N GLY A 53 -20.97 19.70 -4.02
CA GLY A 53 -21.31 18.45 -3.34
C GLY A 53 -22.62 18.56 -2.55
N PRO A 54 -22.73 19.50 -1.59
CA PRO A 54 -23.95 19.73 -0.82
C PRO A 54 -25.21 19.96 -1.67
N GLU A 55 -25.13 20.76 -2.73
CA GLU A 55 -26.29 20.99 -3.60
C GLU A 55 -26.74 19.72 -4.33
N ILE A 56 -25.80 18.89 -4.82
CA ILE A 56 -26.13 17.58 -5.40
C ILE A 56 -26.81 16.68 -4.36
N GLN A 57 -26.36 16.72 -3.11
CA GLN A 57 -26.94 15.95 -2.01
C GLN A 57 -28.32 16.46 -1.57
N ALA A 58 -28.61 17.74 -1.78
CA ALA A 58 -29.89 18.35 -1.43
C ALA A 58 -31.01 18.04 -2.45
N ILE A 59 -30.68 17.54 -3.65
CA ILE A 59 -31.68 17.15 -4.66
C ILE A 59 -32.60 16.07 -4.08
N SER A 60 -33.92 16.13 -4.34
CA SER A 60 -34.86 15.10 -3.88
C SER A 60 -34.59 13.74 -4.55
N ASP A 61 -35.02 12.64 -3.94
CA ASP A 61 -34.72 11.31 -4.50
C ASP A 61 -35.44 11.07 -5.83
N GLU A 62 -36.67 11.55 -5.96
CA GLU A 62 -37.45 11.50 -7.19
C GLU A 62 -36.75 12.29 -8.30
N ARG A 63 -36.33 13.52 -8.00
CA ARG A 63 -35.66 14.39 -8.98
C ARG A 63 -34.28 13.88 -9.37
N PHE A 64 -33.54 13.32 -8.41
CA PHE A 64 -32.24 12.73 -8.70
C PHE A 64 -32.38 11.49 -9.60
N ALA A 65 -33.40 10.65 -9.35
CA ALA A 65 -33.70 9.52 -10.23
C ALA A 65 -34.05 9.97 -11.65
N GLU A 66 -34.88 11.01 -11.82
CA GLU A 66 -35.15 11.62 -13.13
C GLU A 66 -33.88 12.11 -13.83
N PHE A 67 -32.96 12.72 -13.08
CA PHE A 67 -31.68 13.20 -13.62
C PHE A 67 -30.78 12.06 -14.10
N LEU A 68 -30.74 10.92 -13.40
CA LEU A 68 -29.94 9.78 -13.84
C LEU A 68 -30.44 9.18 -15.17
N GLU A 69 -31.72 9.33 -15.50
CA GLU A 69 -32.29 8.86 -16.77
C GLU A 69 -32.16 9.90 -17.90
N ALA A 70 -31.72 11.12 -17.59
CA ALA A 70 -31.58 12.18 -18.58
C ALA A 70 -30.41 11.87 -19.55
N PRO A 71 -30.63 11.93 -20.88
CA PRO A 71 -29.57 11.66 -21.87
C PRO A 71 -28.30 12.51 -21.68
N ALA A 72 -28.45 13.74 -21.16
CA ALA A 72 -27.33 14.65 -20.90
C ALA A 72 -26.43 14.21 -19.71
N LEU A 73 -26.91 13.31 -18.84
CA LEU A 73 -26.20 12.86 -17.64
C LEU A 73 -25.79 11.39 -17.69
N VAL A 74 -26.05 10.70 -18.80
CA VAL A 74 -25.73 9.26 -18.95
C VAL A 74 -24.26 8.97 -18.62
N GLU A 75 -23.35 9.86 -19.02
CA GLU A 75 -21.90 9.75 -18.81
C GLU A 75 -21.45 10.12 -17.39
N TRP A 76 -22.35 10.64 -16.58
CA TRP A 76 -22.10 11.12 -15.23
C TRP A 76 -22.71 10.19 -14.17
N THR A 77 -23.46 9.18 -14.60
CA THR A 77 -24.24 8.28 -13.73
C THR A 77 -23.40 7.66 -12.62
N THR A 78 -22.23 7.10 -12.92
CA THR A 78 -21.37 6.47 -11.91
C THR A 78 -20.88 7.49 -10.89
N ARG A 79 -20.24 8.58 -11.34
CA ARG A 79 -19.78 9.66 -10.46
C ARG A 79 -20.90 10.23 -9.60
N LEU A 80 -22.08 10.48 -10.18
CA LEU A 80 -23.25 10.97 -9.45
C LEU A 80 -23.76 9.96 -8.41
N ARG A 81 -23.84 8.66 -8.75
CA ARG A 81 -24.20 7.61 -7.79
C ARG A 81 -23.22 7.52 -6.63
N LYS A 82 -21.90 7.62 -6.90
CA LYS A 82 -20.86 7.62 -5.87
C LYS A 82 -20.97 8.83 -4.95
N ILE A 83 -21.23 10.03 -5.49
CA ILE A 83 -21.52 11.21 -4.67
C ILE A 83 -22.77 10.94 -3.82
N ARG A 84 -23.88 10.57 -4.46
CA ARG A 84 -25.18 10.37 -3.82
C ARG A 84 -25.20 9.30 -2.75
N ARG A 85 -24.34 8.29 -2.87
CA ARG A 85 -24.17 7.24 -1.86
C ARG A 85 -23.93 7.81 -0.46
N ASN A 86 -23.26 8.95 -0.34
CA ASN A 86 -22.99 9.60 0.94
C ASN A 86 -24.20 10.32 1.56
N LYS A 87 -25.33 10.51 0.84
CA LYS A 87 -26.50 11.24 1.35
C LYS A 87 -26.94 10.83 2.77
N PRO A 88 -27.03 9.53 3.13
CA PRO A 88 -27.45 9.12 4.47
C PRO A 88 -26.50 9.57 5.60
N HIS A 89 -25.29 9.98 5.23
CA HIS A 89 -24.19 10.33 6.13
C HIS A 89 -23.79 11.82 6.02
N VAL A 90 -24.51 12.60 5.22
CA VAL A 90 -24.36 14.06 5.13
C VAL A 90 -25.30 14.70 6.15
N LEU A 91 -24.77 15.61 6.95
CA LEU A 91 -25.51 16.30 8.01
C LEU A 91 -26.19 17.58 7.51
N SER A 92 -26.87 18.30 8.40
CA SER A 92 -27.36 19.64 8.07
C SER A 92 -26.20 20.61 7.80
N GLU A 93 -26.46 21.68 7.05
CA GLU A 93 -25.44 22.69 6.74
C GLU A 93 -24.72 23.25 7.99
N PRO A 94 -25.42 23.62 9.09
CA PRO A 94 -24.74 24.07 10.31
C PRO A 94 -23.85 22.99 10.94
N GLU A 95 -24.25 21.71 10.90
CA GLU A 95 -23.51 20.58 11.47
C GLU A 95 -22.26 20.27 10.64
N GLU A 96 -22.38 20.18 9.31
CA GLU A 96 -21.21 19.99 8.44
C GLU A 96 -20.23 21.16 8.55
N ARG A 97 -20.74 22.39 8.68
CA ARG A 97 -19.89 23.57 8.92
C ARG A 97 -19.12 23.45 10.24
N LEU A 98 -19.76 22.99 11.32
CA LEU A 98 -19.09 22.77 12.61
C LEU A 98 -18.00 21.69 12.50
N LEU A 99 -18.29 20.58 11.82
CA LEU A 99 -17.30 19.53 11.56
C LEU A 99 -16.13 20.05 10.73
N ALA A 100 -16.39 20.82 9.67
CA ALA A 100 -15.37 21.40 8.81
C ALA A 100 -14.47 22.39 9.59
N LEU A 101 -15.06 23.30 10.38
CA LEU A 101 -14.31 24.24 11.23
C LEU A 101 -13.49 23.51 12.30
N GLY A 102 -14.00 22.39 12.81
CA GLY A 102 -13.34 21.56 13.82
C GLY A 102 -12.21 20.68 13.27
N SER A 103 -12.12 20.44 11.96
CA SER A 103 -11.19 19.45 11.38
C SER A 103 -9.74 19.71 11.81
N ALA A 104 -9.25 20.94 11.66
CA ALA A 104 -7.88 21.29 12.05
C ALA A 104 -7.60 21.08 13.55
N ALA A 105 -8.63 21.20 14.41
CA ALA A 105 -8.50 20.92 15.84
C ALA A 105 -8.56 19.40 16.16
N LEU A 106 -9.23 18.62 15.31
CA LEU A 106 -9.34 17.17 15.44
C LEU A 106 -8.12 16.45 14.86
N ASP A 107 -7.53 16.95 13.78
CA ASP A 107 -6.47 16.28 12.99
C ASP A 107 -5.04 16.46 13.54
N GLY A 108 -4.86 17.23 14.62
CA GLY A 108 -3.53 17.58 15.14
C GLY A 108 -2.67 16.40 15.63
N TYR A 109 -3.25 15.21 15.79
CA TYR A 109 -2.55 13.99 16.17
C TYR A 109 -1.49 13.56 15.12
N ASP A 110 -1.78 13.75 13.83
CA ASP A 110 -0.94 13.25 12.74
C ASP A 110 0.34 14.10 12.65
N GLU A 111 0.16 15.43 12.64
CA GLU A 111 1.25 16.39 12.74
C GLU A 111 2.07 16.18 14.02
N THR A 112 1.43 15.93 15.16
CA THR A 112 2.14 15.65 16.43
C THR A 112 3.01 14.39 16.31
N PHE A 113 2.47 13.32 15.72
CA PHE A 113 3.19 12.07 15.50
C PHE A 113 4.38 12.27 14.55
N SER A 114 4.17 12.91 13.39
CA SER A 114 5.23 13.15 12.41
C SER A 114 6.31 14.09 12.93
N GLN A 115 5.95 15.22 13.55
CA GLN A 115 6.95 16.14 14.14
C GLN A 115 7.77 15.44 15.21
N LEU A 116 7.13 14.67 16.09
CA LEU A 116 7.86 13.95 17.12
C LEU A 116 8.81 12.90 16.51
N THR A 117 8.29 12.04 15.65
CA THR A 117 9.03 10.85 15.20
C THR A 117 10.02 11.11 14.08
N ASP A 118 9.76 12.08 13.21
CA ASP A 118 10.64 12.42 12.08
C ASP A 118 11.60 13.58 12.38
N VAL A 119 11.26 14.46 13.33
CA VAL A 119 12.05 15.68 13.61
C VAL A 119 12.68 15.66 15.00
N ASP A 120 11.89 15.51 16.06
CA ASP A 120 12.37 15.72 17.43
C ASP A 120 13.19 14.53 17.96
N MET A 121 12.71 13.29 17.75
CA MET A 121 13.34 12.08 18.24
C MET A 121 14.80 11.92 17.79
N LYS A 122 15.65 11.46 18.71
CA LYS A 122 17.10 11.30 18.50
C LYS A 122 17.56 9.88 18.80
N PHE A 123 17.41 9.00 17.81
CA PHE A 123 17.85 7.60 17.92
C PHE A 123 19.38 7.40 17.96
N GLY A 124 20.19 8.43 17.71
CA GLY A 124 21.65 8.35 17.72
C GLY A 124 22.27 7.72 16.47
N ALA A 125 23.42 7.05 16.64
CA ALA A 125 24.14 6.40 15.56
C ALA A 125 24.68 5.03 16.01
N LEU A 126 25.03 4.19 15.03
CA LEU A 126 25.61 2.87 15.23
C LEU A 126 26.86 2.72 14.36
N ILE A 127 27.82 1.96 14.87
CA ILE A 127 29.00 1.55 14.10
C ILE A 127 28.64 0.27 13.34
N ASP A 128 28.78 0.30 12.02
CA ASP A 128 28.59 -0.86 11.15
C ASP A 128 29.80 -1.81 11.17
N ALA A 129 29.69 -2.92 10.44
CA ALA A 129 30.73 -3.95 10.40
C ALA A 129 32.05 -3.42 9.80
N GLU A 130 31.98 -2.36 9.00
CA GLU A 130 33.11 -1.67 8.37
C GLU A 130 33.74 -0.60 9.29
N GLY A 131 33.22 -0.43 10.51
CA GLY A 131 33.71 0.57 11.46
C GLY A 131 33.23 1.98 11.18
N GLN A 132 32.25 2.16 10.29
CA GLN A 132 31.70 3.47 9.95
C GLN A 132 30.51 3.80 10.84
N GLU A 133 30.47 5.04 11.31
CA GLU A 133 29.33 5.56 12.05
C GLU A 133 28.19 5.88 11.08
N ARG A 134 27.03 5.27 11.30
CA ARG A 134 25.81 5.43 10.50
C ARG A 134 24.68 5.95 11.38
N PRO A 135 23.97 7.02 10.97
CA PRO A 135 22.85 7.53 11.75
C PRO A 135 21.71 6.51 11.80
N LEU A 136 21.15 6.31 12.99
CA LEU A 136 19.91 5.59 13.19
C LEU A 136 18.76 6.59 13.08
N THR A 137 17.81 6.32 12.19
CA THR A 137 16.60 7.11 11.96
C THR A 137 15.45 6.16 11.67
N GLN A 138 14.22 6.68 11.63
CA GLN A 138 13.07 5.89 11.16
C GLN A 138 13.33 5.25 9.78
N SER A 139 13.91 6.02 8.85
CA SER A 139 14.20 5.55 7.49
C SER A 139 15.38 4.59 7.41
N SER A 140 16.43 4.78 8.22
CA SER A 140 17.62 3.92 8.17
C SER A 140 17.49 2.66 9.01
N TYR A 141 16.52 2.59 9.94
CA TYR A 141 16.32 1.45 10.83
C TYR A 141 16.23 0.11 10.08
N SER A 142 15.41 0.03 9.04
CA SER A 142 15.26 -1.17 8.21
C SER A 142 16.58 -1.59 7.56
N SER A 143 17.46 -0.64 7.21
CA SER A 143 18.77 -0.90 6.60
C SER A 143 19.73 -1.58 7.57
N PHE A 144 19.55 -1.42 8.89
CA PHE A 144 20.31 -2.16 9.89
C PHE A 144 19.76 -3.58 10.07
N LEU A 145 18.43 -3.76 10.05
CA LEU A 145 17.78 -5.06 10.28
C LEU A 145 18.04 -6.09 9.15
N VAL A 146 18.43 -5.64 7.97
CA VAL A 146 18.78 -6.53 6.85
C VAL A 146 20.25 -6.99 6.89
N LYS A 147 21.07 -6.47 7.80
CA LYS A 147 22.51 -6.81 7.89
C LYS A 147 22.72 -8.19 8.51
N ARG A 148 23.76 -8.90 8.06
CA ARG A 148 24.12 -10.24 8.56
C ARG A 148 24.63 -10.25 9.99
N ASP A 149 25.24 -9.15 10.44
CA ASP A 149 25.70 -8.96 11.82
C ASP A 149 24.50 -8.94 12.78
N HIS A 150 24.36 -10.02 13.56
CA HIS A 150 23.30 -10.18 14.55
C HIS A 150 23.36 -9.14 15.67
N ASP A 151 24.56 -8.82 16.17
CA ASP A 151 24.73 -7.88 17.26
C ASP A 151 24.39 -6.46 16.81
N LEU A 152 24.70 -6.10 15.56
CA LEU A 152 24.26 -4.84 14.97
C LEU A 152 22.73 -4.74 14.90
N ARG A 153 22.05 -5.79 14.44
CA ARG A 153 20.56 -5.83 14.39
C ARG A 153 19.96 -5.66 15.77
N LYS A 154 20.48 -6.40 16.76
CA LYS A 154 20.04 -6.33 18.16
C LYS A 154 20.25 -4.95 18.76
N ARG A 155 21.43 -4.35 18.60
CA ARG A 155 21.69 -2.98 19.06
C ARG A 155 20.77 -1.97 18.38
N ALA A 156 20.58 -2.07 17.06
CA ALA A 156 19.67 -1.20 16.33
C ALA A 156 18.24 -1.30 16.87
N PHE A 157 17.74 -2.51 17.08
CA PHE A 157 16.41 -2.73 17.65
C PHE A 157 16.23 -2.08 19.02
N HIS A 158 17.12 -2.40 19.98
CA HIS A 158 16.96 -1.87 21.34
C HIS A 158 17.20 -0.36 21.42
N GLN A 159 18.18 0.18 20.69
CA GLN A 159 18.44 1.62 20.64
C GLN A 159 17.29 2.38 19.98
N PHE A 160 16.70 1.82 18.92
CA PHE A 160 15.55 2.42 18.25
C PHE A 160 14.34 2.48 19.18
N TYR A 161 14.00 1.37 19.84
CA TYR A 161 12.84 1.32 20.73
C TYR A 161 13.03 2.02 22.07
N ALA A 162 14.26 2.26 22.53
CA ALA A 162 14.51 3.09 23.71
C ALA A 162 13.97 4.53 23.51
N GLU A 163 14.16 5.09 22.32
CA GLU A 163 13.62 6.42 21.99
C GLU A 163 12.08 6.43 21.98
N PHE A 164 11.45 5.35 21.49
CA PHE A 164 10.00 5.18 21.55
C PHE A 164 9.50 5.00 22.99
N GLU A 165 10.26 4.31 23.83
CA GLU A 165 9.95 4.12 25.25
C GLU A 165 9.97 5.46 26.01
N ASP A 166 10.94 6.32 25.73
CA ASP A 166 11.06 7.66 26.34
C ASP A 166 9.86 8.57 26.00
N HIS A 167 9.17 8.30 24.89
CA HIS A 167 8.05 9.12 24.39
C HIS A 167 6.71 8.36 24.32
N GLN A 168 6.63 7.15 24.87
CA GLN A 168 5.50 6.23 24.70
C GLN A 168 4.16 6.82 25.13
N PHE A 169 4.13 7.67 26.16
CA PHE A 169 2.89 8.31 26.63
C PHE A 169 2.36 9.35 25.63
N THR A 170 3.24 10.14 25.00
CA THR A 170 2.86 11.13 23.98
C THR A 170 2.34 10.43 22.74
N LEU A 171 3.03 9.38 22.29
CA LEU A 171 2.61 8.60 21.13
C LEU A 171 1.29 7.87 21.37
N ALA A 172 1.12 7.26 22.56
CA ALA A 172 -0.15 6.63 22.94
C ALA A 172 -1.29 7.65 23.01
N ALA A 173 -1.05 8.85 23.55
CA ALA A 173 -2.05 9.91 23.54
C ALA A 173 -2.42 10.30 22.11
N SER A 174 -1.43 10.50 21.23
CA SER A 174 -1.67 10.83 19.82
C SER A 174 -2.53 9.78 19.13
N LEU A 175 -2.15 8.51 19.21
CA LEU A 175 -2.91 7.40 18.63
C LEU A 175 -4.32 7.27 19.22
N ALA A 176 -4.49 7.47 20.53
CA ALA A 176 -5.81 7.45 21.15
C ALA A 176 -6.71 8.59 20.65
N TYR A 177 -6.18 9.79 20.43
CA TYR A 177 -6.95 10.93 19.92
C TYR A 177 -7.32 10.79 18.44
N LEU A 178 -6.47 10.15 17.64
CA LEU A 178 -6.85 9.69 16.31
C LEU A 178 -8.09 8.78 16.37
N VAL A 179 -8.02 7.68 17.13
CA VAL A 179 -9.14 6.71 17.20
C VAL A 179 -10.42 7.39 17.69
N LYS A 180 -10.30 8.29 18.67
CA LYS A 180 -11.42 9.13 19.15
C LYS A 180 -12.00 10.02 18.05
N ALA A 181 -11.16 10.66 17.24
CA ALA A 181 -11.60 11.50 16.14
C ALA A 181 -12.34 10.68 15.07
N ASP A 182 -11.87 9.47 14.76
CA ASP A 182 -12.52 8.59 13.78
C ASP A 182 -13.87 8.07 14.28
N VAL A 183 -13.95 7.63 15.54
CA VAL A 183 -15.20 7.24 16.18
C VAL A 183 -16.17 8.42 16.28
N PHE A 184 -15.68 9.62 16.61
CA PHE A 184 -16.48 10.85 16.62
C PHE A 184 -17.06 11.14 15.24
N ARG A 185 -16.25 11.13 14.17
CA ARG A 185 -16.69 11.39 12.79
C ARG A 185 -17.71 10.35 12.32
N ALA A 186 -17.46 9.07 12.60
CA ALA A 186 -18.36 7.99 12.23
C ALA A 186 -19.73 8.14 12.90
N ARG A 187 -19.75 8.37 14.22
CA ARG A 187 -20.99 8.60 14.98
C ARG A 187 -21.71 9.87 14.53
N ALA A 188 -20.97 10.98 14.38
CA ALA A 188 -21.53 12.25 13.93
C ALA A 188 -22.23 12.10 12.58
N ARG A 189 -21.66 11.31 11.66
CA ARG A 189 -22.20 11.02 10.33
C ARG A 189 -23.09 9.77 10.26
N ASN A 190 -23.61 9.29 11.39
CA ASN A 190 -24.56 8.17 11.45
C ASN A 190 -24.04 6.86 10.84
N HIS A 191 -22.72 6.63 10.82
CA HIS A 191 -22.17 5.31 10.51
C HIS A 191 -22.26 4.41 11.75
N PRO A 192 -22.46 3.09 11.55
CA PRO A 192 -22.58 2.15 12.68
C PRO A 192 -21.26 1.91 13.42
N SER A 193 -20.12 2.15 12.76
CA SER A 193 -18.77 2.07 13.34
C SER A 193 -17.78 2.89 12.50
N ALA A 194 -16.60 3.19 13.06
CA ALA A 194 -15.48 3.80 12.34
C ALA A 194 -15.01 2.92 11.17
N LEU A 195 -14.97 1.61 11.37
CA LEU A 195 -14.67 0.64 10.30
C LEU A 195 -15.68 0.76 9.16
N ALA A 196 -16.99 0.74 9.46
CA ALA A 196 -18.02 0.88 8.43
C ALA A 196 -17.94 2.24 7.71
N ALA A 197 -17.57 3.31 8.41
CA ALA A 197 -17.37 4.63 7.80
C ALA A 197 -16.22 4.62 6.79
N SER A 198 -15.07 4.06 7.15
CA SER A 198 -13.90 4.00 6.27
C SER A 198 -14.14 3.14 5.02
N LEU A 199 -14.83 2.00 5.17
CA LEU A 199 -15.14 1.09 4.07
C LEU A 199 -16.26 1.60 3.14
N PHE A 200 -17.07 2.54 3.58
CA PHE A 200 -18.28 2.97 2.88
C PHE A 200 -18.02 3.60 1.51
N ARG A 201 -16.96 4.42 1.41
CA ARG A 201 -16.57 5.11 0.17
C ARG A 201 -16.28 4.14 -0.97
N ASP A 202 -15.63 3.03 -0.64
CA ASP A 202 -15.21 2.00 -1.58
C ASP A 202 -16.29 0.90 -1.77
N ASP A 203 -17.45 1.06 -1.14
CA ASP A 203 -18.54 0.08 -1.13
C ASP A 203 -18.09 -1.33 -0.71
N VAL A 204 -17.25 -1.38 0.33
CA VAL A 204 -16.71 -2.62 0.88
C VAL A 204 -17.53 -3.04 2.10
N PRO A 205 -18.17 -4.24 2.10
CA PRO A 205 -18.81 -4.76 3.30
C PRO A 205 -17.80 -5.07 4.40
N VAL A 206 -18.17 -4.83 5.67
CA VAL A 206 -17.35 -5.20 6.85
C VAL A 206 -16.95 -6.69 6.83
N ALA A 207 -17.81 -7.55 6.27
CA ALA A 207 -17.53 -8.98 6.13
C ALA A 207 -16.26 -9.30 5.30
N VAL A 208 -15.86 -8.43 4.36
CA VAL A 208 -14.61 -8.61 3.58
C VAL A 208 -13.39 -8.43 4.48
N TYR A 209 -13.42 -7.39 5.34
CA TYR A 209 -12.39 -7.11 6.31
C TYR A 209 -12.26 -8.25 7.34
N ASP A 210 -13.41 -8.74 7.82
CA ASP A 210 -13.48 -9.82 8.80
C ASP A 210 -13.06 -11.17 8.20
N GLY A 211 -13.43 -11.40 6.94
CA GLY A 211 -13.02 -12.57 6.16
C GLY A 211 -11.50 -12.64 5.98
N LEU A 212 -10.86 -11.51 5.65
CA LEU A 212 -9.39 -11.43 5.56
C LEU A 212 -8.72 -11.89 6.86
N ILE A 213 -9.12 -11.28 7.99
CA ILE A 213 -8.56 -11.61 9.32
C ILE A 213 -8.78 -13.09 9.62
N SER A 214 -10.00 -13.59 9.42
CA SER A 214 -10.36 -14.97 9.73
C SER A 214 -9.55 -15.97 8.90
N SER A 215 -9.42 -15.74 7.59
CA SER A 215 -8.66 -16.61 6.69
C SER A 215 -7.17 -16.65 7.04
N VAL A 216 -6.56 -15.50 7.35
CA VAL A 216 -5.14 -15.45 7.75
C VAL A 216 -4.92 -16.11 9.11
N ARG A 217 -5.77 -15.81 10.11
CA ARG A 217 -5.68 -16.40 11.46
C ARG A 217 -5.80 -17.92 11.44
N ALA A 218 -6.64 -18.47 10.56
CA ALA A 218 -6.80 -19.92 10.38
C ALA A 218 -5.56 -20.59 9.75
N ASN A 219 -4.65 -19.84 9.14
CA ASN A 219 -3.55 -20.36 8.32
C ASN A 219 -2.16 -19.81 8.72
N LEU A 220 -1.91 -19.68 10.03
CA LEU A 220 -0.62 -19.18 10.55
C LEU A 220 0.48 -20.25 10.64
N ALA A 221 0.15 -21.54 10.53
CA ALA A 221 1.12 -22.62 10.67
C ALA A 221 2.29 -22.56 9.65
N PRO A 222 2.08 -22.25 8.35
CA PRO A 222 3.17 -22.02 7.41
C PRO A 222 4.08 -20.87 7.83
N LEU A 223 3.51 -19.77 8.37
CA LEU A 223 4.28 -18.63 8.83
C LEU A 223 5.22 -19.02 9.99
N PHE A 224 4.74 -19.81 10.95
CA PHE A 224 5.57 -20.30 12.05
C PHE A 224 6.69 -21.22 11.56
N ARG A 225 6.39 -22.11 10.60
CA ARG A 225 7.42 -22.93 9.93
C ARG A 225 8.47 -22.08 9.24
N TYR A 226 8.07 -20.99 8.60
CA TYR A 226 9.01 -20.07 7.98
C TYR A 226 9.93 -19.40 9.00
N TYR A 227 9.42 -19.00 10.17
CA TYR A 227 10.27 -18.51 11.26
C TYR A 227 11.26 -19.57 11.76
N GLU A 228 10.82 -20.83 11.95
CA GLU A 228 11.75 -21.91 12.30
C GLU A 228 12.79 -22.21 11.22
N LEU A 229 12.42 -22.13 9.93
CA LEU A 229 13.38 -22.21 8.84
C LEU A 229 14.41 -21.08 8.94
N ARG A 230 13.97 -19.84 9.19
CA ARG A 230 14.87 -18.69 9.35
C ARG A 230 15.87 -18.93 10.48
N ARG A 231 15.39 -19.34 11.66
CA ARG A 231 16.24 -19.64 12.83
C ARG A 231 17.31 -20.67 12.50
N ARG A 232 16.93 -21.78 11.86
CA ARG A 232 17.85 -22.86 11.46
C ARG A 232 18.88 -22.40 10.43
N VAL A 233 18.45 -21.71 9.37
CA VAL A 233 19.32 -21.27 8.27
C VAL A 233 20.32 -20.22 8.73
N LEU A 234 19.92 -19.35 9.67
CA LEU A 234 20.79 -18.33 10.24
C LEU A 234 21.70 -18.86 11.36
N GLY A 235 21.51 -20.11 11.80
CA GLY A 235 22.29 -20.72 12.87
C GLY A 235 22.08 -20.06 14.22
N LEU A 236 20.87 -19.56 14.49
CA LEU A 236 20.52 -18.88 15.73
C LEU A 236 19.93 -19.84 16.76
N ASP A 237 20.30 -19.68 18.02
CA ASP A 237 19.70 -20.44 19.12
C ASP A 237 18.25 -19.99 19.35
N GLU A 238 18.04 -18.67 19.41
CA GLU A 238 16.74 -18.00 19.54
C GLU A 238 16.54 -17.07 18.33
N LEU A 239 15.32 -17.04 17.77
CA LEU A 239 14.96 -16.07 16.74
C LEU A 239 14.23 -14.91 17.39
N HIS A 240 14.68 -13.68 17.14
CA HIS A 240 14.02 -12.47 17.59
C HIS A 240 13.34 -11.72 16.43
N PRO A 241 12.40 -10.79 16.70
CA PRO A 241 11.81 -9.91 15.69
C PRO A 241 12.84 -9.21 14.80
N TYR A 242 13.96 -8.76 15.37
CA TYR A 242 15.04 -8.10 14.64
C TYR A 242 15.83 -9.03 13.72
N ASP A 243 15.61 -10.34 13.76
CA ASP A 243 16.19 -11.33 12.84
C ASP A 243 15.27 -11.68 11.68
N THR A 244 14.03 -11.19 11.68
CA THR A 244 13.05 -11.57 10.66
C THR A 244 13.25 -10.84 9.33
N TYR A 245 14.08 -9.79 9.29
CA TYR A 245 14.33 -9.01 8.07
C TYR A 245 15.63 -9.35 7.36
N VAL A 246 16.54 -10.07 8.01
CA VAL A 246 17.80 -10.46 7.36
C VAL A 246 17.50 -11.41 6.19
N PRO A 247 18.08 -11.18 4.99
CA PRO A 247 17.92 -12.10 3.87
C PRO A 247 18.40 -13.50 4.25
N LEU A 248 17.64 -14.55 3.93
CA LEU A 248 18.10 -15.93 4.17
C LEU A 248 19.18 -16.32 3.19
N VAL A 249 18.97 -16.03 1.92
CA VAL A 249 19.95 -16.26 0.85
C VAL A 249 20.87 -15.04 0.79
N PRO A 250 22.21 -15.20 0.83
CA PRO A 250 23.12 -14.09 0.62
C PRO A 250 22.83 -13.40 -0.70
N GLU A 251 23.00 -12.07 -0.75
CA GLU A 251 22.82 -11.33 -1.99
C GLU A 251 23.59 -11.98 -3.13
N ILE A 252 22.94 -11.95 -4.29
CA ILE A 252 23.52 -12.47 -5.51
C ILE A 252 24.19 -11.29 -6.17
N GLU A 253 25.49 -11.43 -6.43
CA GLU A 253 26.20 -10.47 -7.25
C GLU A 253 25.45 -10.35 -8.58
N THR A 254 24.93 -9.16 -8.82
CA THR A 254 24.14 -8.85 -10.01
C THR A 254 24.70 -7.60 -10.65
N ASP A 255 24.62 -7.53 -11.97
CA ASP A 255 24.85 -6.33 -12.75
C ASP A 255 23.84 -6.36 -13.88
N VAL A 256 22.63 -5.87 -13.59
CA VAL A 256 21.54 -5.76 -14.56
C VAL A 256 21.47 -4.30 -14.98
N SER A 257 21.77 -4.01 -16.23
CA SER A 257 21.53 -2.68 -16.78
C SER A 257 20.02 -2.38 -16.84
N PHE A 258 19.66 -1.10 -16.87
CA PHE A 258 18.25 -0.72 -16.97
C PHE A 258 17.58 -1.30 -18.23
N ASP A 259 18.30 -1.36 -19.35
CA ASP A 259 17.77 -1.94 -20.59
C ASP A 259 17.54 -3.46 -20.44
N GLU A 260 18.44 -4.19 -19.76
CA GLU A 260 18.21 -5.60 -19.45
C GLU A 260 17.03 -5.81 -18.48
N ALA A 261 16.82 -4.89 -17.54
CA ALA A 261 15.64 -4.92 -16.67
C ALA A 261 14.35 -4.73 -17.47
N ILE A 262 14.31 -3.81 -18.43
CA ILE A 262 13.19 -3.64 -19.36
C ILE A 262 12.90 -4.95 -20.09
N GLU A 263 13.91 -5.59 -20.69
CA GLU A 263 13.69 -6.81 -21.45
C GLU A 263 13.16 -7.95 -20.59
N ARG A 264 13.64 -8.09 -19.34
CA ARG A 264 13.12 -9.09 -18.39
C ARG A 264 11.65 -8.84 -18.05
N VAL A 265 11.28 -7.59 -17.76
CA VAL A 265 9.90 -7.21 -17.44
C VAL A 265 8.97 -7.40 -18.64
N LEU A 266 9.40 -7.01 -19.84
CA LEU A 266 8.59 -7.21 -21.06
C LEU A 266 8.44 -8.68 -21.42
N ALA A 267 9.50 -9.47 -21.26
CA ALA A 267 9.46 -10.92 -21.50
C ALA A 267 8.54 -11.64 -20.52
N SER A 268 8.55 -11.25 -19.23
CA SER A 268 7.64 -11.82 -18.25
C SER A 268 6.18 -11.50 -18.57
N LEU A 269 5.89 -10.32 -19.12
CA LEU A 269 4.53 -9.86 -19.43
C LEU A 269 4.04 -10.23 -20.84
N ALA A 270 4.83 -10.98 -21.61
CA ALA A 270 4.46 -11.50 -22.94
C ALA A 270 3.06 -12.16 -23.00
N PRO A 271 2.59 -12.91 -21.99
CA PRO A 271 1.25 -13.51 -22.01
C PRO A 271 0.09 -12.50 -22.04
N LEU A 272 0.31 -11.24 -21.66
CA LEU A 272 -0.72 -10.18 -21.71
C LEU A 272 -0.96 -9.63 -23.13
N GLY A 273 -0.17 -10.08 -24.10
CA GLY A 273 -0.36 -9.78 -25.51
C GLY A 273 0.31 -8.49 -25.98
N PRO A 274 0.28 -8.26 -27.31
CA PRO A 274 1.09 -7.23 -27.96
C PRO A 274 0.65 -5.80 -27.63
N GLU A 275 -0.62 -5.56 -27.30
CA GLU A 275 -1.08 -4.23 -26.89
C GLU A 275 -0.39 -3.79 -25.59
N TYR A 276 -0.39 -4.68 -24.58
CA TYR A 276 0.23 -4.39 -23.29
C TYR A 276 1.74 -4.22 -23.43
N VAL A 277 2.41 -5.23 -24.00
CA VAL A 277 3.89 -5.26 -24.09
C VAL A 277 4.42 -4.19 -25.03
N GLY A 278 3.70 -3.90 -26.12
CA GLY A 278 4.07 -2.85 -27.06
C GLY A 278 4.03 -1.47 -26.41
N ALA A 279 2.92 -1.12 -25.77
CA ALA A 279 2.76 0.17 -25.11
C ALA A 279 3.77 0.37 -23.97
N LEU A 280 3.95 -0.64 -23.11
CA LEU A 280 4.93 -0.59 -22.03
C LEU A 280 6.36 -0.47 -22.58
N GLY A 281 6.69 -1.26 -23.61
CA GLY A 281 8.02 -1.27 -24.21
C GLY A 281 8.39 0.04 -24.91
N GLU A 282 7.42 0.71 -25.55
CA GLU A 282 7.61 2.06 -26.09
C GLU A 282 7.83 3.08 -24.97
N GLY A 283 7.07 2.98 -23.89
CA GLY A 283 7.17 3.86 -22.73
C GLY A 283 8.51 3.78 -22.01
N LEU A 284 8.92 2.57 -21.62
CA LEU A 284 10.14 2.31 -20.84
C LEU A 284 11.41 2.63 -21.63
N ARG A 285 11.47 2.27 -22.92
CA ARG A 285 12.60 2.61 -23.79
C ARG A 285 12.61 4.11 -24.17
N GLY A 286 11.44 4.74 -24.13
CA GLY A 286 11.24 6.17 -24.34
C GLY A 286 11.48 7.01 -23.08
N ARG A 287 10.56 7.96 -22.84
CA ARG A 287 10.67 8.99 -21.79
C ARG A 287 9.66 8.82 -20.65
N TRP A 288 9.12 7.62 -20.44
CA TRP A 288 8.29 7.39 -19.25
C TRP A 288 9.15 7.39 -17.99
N CYS A 289 10.38 6.86 -18.05
CA CYS A 289 11.21 6.66 -16.87
C CYS A 289 12.26 7.76 -16.66
N ASP A 290 12.23 8.39 -15.48
CA ASP A 290 13.37 9.07 -14.88
C ASP A 290 14.17 8.08 -14.01
N ARG A 291 15.27 7.56 -14.56
CA ARG A 291 15.80 6.21 -14.24
C ARG A 291 16.69 6.14 -13.00
N TYR A 292 17.60 7.10 -12.83
CA TYR A 292 18.74 6.98 -11.92
C TYR A 292 18.68 7.97 -10.76
N GLU A 293 19.35 7.64 -9.67
CA GLU A 293 19.52 8.54 -8.53
C GLU A 293 20.33 9.79 -8.94
N THR A 294 19.83 10.96 -8.54
CA THR A 294 20.52 12.25 -8.68
C THR A 294 20.37 13.06 -7.40
N LYS A 295 21.26 14.03 -7.18
CA LYS A 295 21.20 14.87 -5.98
C LYS A 295 19.91 15.68 -5.97
N GLY A 296 19.15 15.60 -4.86
CA GLY A 296 17.90 16.35 -4.68
C GLY A 296 16.65 15.61 -5.18
N LYS A 297 16.82 14.53 -5.95
CA LYS A 297 15.72 13.71 -6.43
C LYS A 297 15.00 13.00 -5.29
N ARG A 298 13.68 12.89 -5.43
CA ARG A 298 12.83 12.15 -4.48
C ARG A 298 13.28 10.69 -4.38
N SER A 299 13.40 10.18 -3.17
CA SER A 299 13.77 8.79 -2.89
C SER A 299 12.68 7.80 -3.30
N GLY A 300 13.05 6.52 -3.42
CA GLY A 300 12.13 5.43 -3.75
C GLY A 300 11.81 5.33 -5.24
N ALA A 301 10.62 4.87 -5.55
CA ALA A 301 10.07 4.85 -6.90
C ALA A 301 8.57 5.15 -6.83
N PHE A 302 7.99 5.62 -7.94
CA PHE A 302 6.54 5.75 -8.09
C PHE A 302 6.14 5.86 -9.56
N SER A 303 4.88 5.55 -9.84
CA SER A 303 4.18 5.86 -11.07
C SER A 303 3.24 7.05 -10.87
N SER A 304 3.17 7.93 -11.85
CA SER A 304 2.34 9.11 -11.84
C SER A 304 1.62 9.26 -13.18
N GLY A 305 0.29 9.27 -13.13
CA GLY A 305 -0.57 9.27 -14.31
C GLY A 305 -1.55 10.43 -14.36
N SER A 306 -1.70 11.08 -15.52
CA SER A 306 -2.71 12.12 -15.76
C SER A 306 -3.52 11.81 -17.02
N TYR A 307 -4.79 12.21 -17.03
CA TYR A 307 -5.71 11.99 -18.15
C TYR A 307 -5.22 12.68 -19.43
N GLY A 308 -5.00 11.87 -20.46
CA GLY A 308 -4.53 12.33 -21.77
C GLY A 308 -3.02 12.58 -21.85
N ALA A 309 -2.27 12.27 -20.79
CA ALA A 309 -0.81 12.31 -20.78
C ALA A 309 -0.24 10.89 -20.59
N PRO A 310 0.96 10.58 -21.09
CA PRO A 310 1.62 9.33 -20.77
C PRO A 310 1.84 9.20 -19.25
N PRO A 311 1.78 7.99 -18.67
CA PRO A 311 2.26 7.78 -17.31
C PRO A 311 3.77 8.00 -17.25
N TYR A 312 4.24 8.53 -16.11
CA TYR A 312 5.66 8.72 -15.82
C TYR A 312 6.05 7.88 -14.62
N ILE A 313 7.23 7.26 -14.70
CA ILE A 313 7.83 6.44 -13.66
C ILE A 313 9.07 7.17 -13.16
N LEU A 314 9.15 7.40 -11.86
CA LEU A 314 10.40 7.81 -11.20
C LEU A 314 11.04 6.59 -10.57
N MET A 315 12.33 6.39 -10.82
CA MET A 315 13.15 5.35 -10.19
C MET A 315 14.47 5.93 -9.68
N ASN A 316 15.08 5.21 -8.74
CA ASN A 316 16.46 5.40 -8.32
C ASN A 316 17.26 4.11 -8.59
N TYR A 317 17.21 3.64 -9.85
CA TYR A 317 17.66 2.30 -10.26
C TYR A 317 19.17 2.11 -10.09
N LYS A 318 19.56 0.97 -9.50
CA LYS A 318 20.94 0.54 -9.27
C LYS A 318 21.17 -0.81 -9.93
N ARG A 319 22.19 -0.88 -10.77
CA ARG A 319 22.50 -2.07 -11.57
C ARG A 319 22.89 -3.28 -10.72
N ASP A 320 23.45 -3.01 -9.55
CA ASP A 320 23.93 -3.96 -8.57
C ASP A 320 22.87 -4.36 -7.52
N VAL A 321 21.63 -3.87 -7.65
CA VAL A 321 20.52 -4.16 -6.74
C VAL A 321 19.41 -4.88 -7.50
N PHE A 322 19.37 -6.22 -7.43
CA PHE A 322 18.44 -7.01 -8.22
C PHE A 322 16.95 -6.69 -7.94
N SER A 323 16.62 -6.31 -6.70
CA SER A 323 15.26 -5.93 -6.33
C SER A 323 14.74 -4.74 -7.13
N ASP A 324 15.60 -3.89 -7.69
CA ASP A 324 15.18 -2.75 -8.51
C ASP A 324 14.54 -3.19 -9.83
N VAL A 325 14.80 -4.41 -10.31
CA VAL A 325 14.07 -5.01 -11.45
C VAL A 325 12.61 -5.25 -11.09
N TYR A 326 12.34 -5.66 -9.85
CA TYR A 326 10.98 -5.83 -9.36
C TYR A 326 10.30 -4.50 -9.09
N THR A 327 11.03 -3.50 -8.58
CA THR A 327 10.53 -2.13 -8.49
C THR A 327 10.11 -1.60 -9.86
N LEU A 328 10.89 -1.86 -10.91
CA LEU A 328 10.49 -1.51 -12.29
C LEU A 328 9.20 -2.23 -12.71
N ALA A 329 9.08 -3.54 -12.43
CA ALA A 329 7.87 -4.31 -12.74
C ALA A 329 6.62 -3.77 -12.01
N HIS A 330 6.79 -3.40 -10.74
CA HIS A 330 5.78 -2.82 -9.87
C HIS A 330 5.25 -1.50 -10.46
N GLU A 331 6.15 -0.54 -10.72
CA GLU A 331 5.76 0.76 -11.28
C GLU A 331 5.25 0.69 -12.72
N ALA A 332 5.74 -0.30 -13.50
CA ALA A 332 5.18 -0.61 -14.81
C ALA A 332 3.71 -1.07 -14.69
N GLY A 333 3.35 -1.81 -13.65
CA GLY A 333 1.97 -2.24 -13.39
C GLY A 333 1.03 -1.08 -13.14
N HIS A 334 1.39 -0.16 -12.23
CA HIS A 334 0.63 1.07 -12.01
C HIS A 334 0.51 1.92 -13.29
N SER A 335 1.61 2.07 -14.03
CA SER A 335 1.64 2.86 -15.25
C SER A 335 0.73 2.28 -16.33
N MET A 336 0.72 0.97 -16.49
CA MET A 336 -0.16 0.30 -17.44
C MET A 336 -1.63 0.32 -17.00
N HIS A 337 -1.91 0.23 -15.70
CA HIS A 337 -3.27 0.43 -15.18
C HIS A 337 -3.78 1.83 -15.54
N THR A 338 -3.00 2.88 -15.25
CA THR A 338 -3.32 4.26 -15.68
C THR A 338 -3.49 4.34 -17.19
N TRP A 339 -2.56 3.78 -17.98
CA TRP A 339 -2.59 3.87 -19.45
C TRP A 339 -3.85 3.25 -20.05
N PHE A 340 -4.25 2.06 -19.58
CA PHE A 340 -5.48 1.41 -20.04
C PHE A 340 -6.73 2.15 -19.58
N ALA A 341 -6.76 2.61 -18.33
CA ALA A 341 -7.90 3.34 -17.77
C ALA A 341 -8.14 4.65 -18.54
N GLN A 342 -7.12 5.48 -18.72
CA GLN A 342 -7.28 6.77 -19.41
C GLN A 342 -7.68 6.64 -20.88
N LYS A 343 -7.29 5.53 -21.54
CA LYS A 343 -7.63 5.27 -22.95
C LYS A 343 -9.03 4.71 -23.14
N SER A 344 -9.63 4.18 -22.08
CA SER A 344 -10.91 3.46 -22.14
C SER A 344 -12.04 4.19 -21.43
N GLN A 345 -11.70 5.04 -20.47
CA GLN A 345 -12.66 5.79 -19.66
C GLN A 345 -12.65 7.27 -19.98
N ARG A 346 -13.74 7.92 -19.62
CA ARG A 346 -13.84 9.38 -19.61
C ARG A 346 -13.14 9.94 -18.38
N PHE A 347 -12.80 11.22 -18.41
CA PHE A 347 -12.14 11.91 -17.31
C PHE A 347 -12.84 11.71 -15.94
N GLN A 348 -14.16 11.72 -15.90
CA GLN A 348 -14.89 11.57 -14.64
C GLN A 348 -14.86 10.15 -14.05
N ASP A 349 -14.40 9.13 -14.79
CA ASP A 349 -14.47 7.72 -14.42
C ASP A 349 -13.13 6.96 -14.61
N TYR A 350 -12.05 7.59 -15.04
CA TYR A 350 -10.78 6.87 -15.29
C TYR A 350 -9.99 6.58 -14.01
N ASP A 351 -10.10 7.44 -12.99
CA ASP A 351 -9.32 7.32 -11.77
C ASP A 351 -9.82 6.16 -10.90
N TYR A 352 -8.97 5.16 -10.69
CA TYR A 352 -9.29 3.98 -9.90
C TYR A 352 -8.94 4.19 -8.42
N PRO A 353 -9.76 3.67 -7.50
CA PRO A 353 -9.49 3.80 -6.07
C PRO A 353 -8.23 3.03 -5.66
N ILE A 354 -7.58 3.48 -4.58
CA ILE A 354 -6.35 2.85 -4.06
C ILE A 354 -6.52 1.35 -3.80
N PHE A 355 -7.73 0.91 -3.43
CA PHE A 355 -8.07 -0.51 -3.27
C PHE A 355 -7.68 -1.37 -4.51
N LEU A 356 -7.76 -0.81 -5.71
CA LEU A 356 -7.40 -1.50 -6.96
C LEU A 356 -5.97 -1.20 -7.44
N ALA A 357 -5.32 -0.19 -6.88
CA ALA A 357 -4.04 0.31 -7.41
C ALA A 357 -2.93 -0.74 -7.30
N GLU A 358 -2.83 -1.41 -6.15
CA GLU A 358 -1.81 -2.44 -5.87
C GLU A 358 -2.01 -3.74 -6.64
N VAL A 359 -3.22 -3.99 -7.16
CA VAL A 359 -3.50 -5.24 -7.86
C VAL A 359 -2.66 -5.37 -9.13
N ALA A 360 -2.52 -4.28 -9.89
CA ALA A 360 -1.79 -4.30 -11.17
C ALA A 360 -0.26 -4.36 -10.98
N SER A 361 0.26 -3.66 -9.98
CA SER A 361 1.70 -3.66 -9.66
C SER A 361 2.15 -5.02 -9.14
N THR A 362 1.44 -5.58 -8.15
CA THR A 362 1.74 -6.92 -7.62
C THR A 362 1.51 -8.02 -8.66
N PHE A 363 0.51 -7.89 -9.54
CA PHE A 363 0.32 -8.85 -10.65
C PHE A 363 1.56 -8.92 -11.54
N ASN A 364 2.16 -7.79 -11.88
CA ASN A 364 3.38 -7.76 -12.69
C ASN A 364 4.57 -8.41 -11.96
N GLU A 365 4.69 -8.21 -10.65
CA GLU A 365 5.72 -8.87 -9.85
C GLU A 365 5.57 -10.39 -9.80
N GLU A 366 4.33 -10.89 -9.73
CA GLU A 366 4.03 -12.32 -9.79
C GLU A 366 4.43 -12.91 -11.15
N PHE A 367 4.15 -12.20 -12.24
CA PHE A 367 4.58 -12.59 -13.58
C PHE A 367 6.10 -12.60 -13.73
N LEU A 368 6.78 -11.56 -13.22
CA LEU A 368 8.24 -11.50 -13.22
C LEU A 368 8.83 -12.64 -12.39
N THR A 369 8.27 -12.92 -11.22
CA THR A 369 8.69 -14.04 -10.36
C THR A 369 8.54 -15.37 -11.08
N HIS A 370 7.39 -15.62 -11.69
CA HIS A 370 7.15 -16.85 -12.46
C HIS A 370 8.17 -16.99 -13.60
N HIS A 371 8.35 -15.94 -14.40
CA HIS A 371 9.29 -15.93 -15.52
C HIS A 371 10.73 -16.21 -15.10
N LEU A 372 11.22 -15.55 -14.05
CA LEU A 372 12.58 -15.76 -13.55
C LEU A 372 12.77 -17.18 -13.00
N LEU A 373 11.75 -17.76 -12.36
CA LEU A 373 11.79 -19.14 -11.88
C LEU A 373 11.76 -20.18 -13.00
N GLU A 374 11.13 -19.90 -14.13
CA GLU A 374 11.17 -20.79 -15.31
C GLU A 374 12.54 -20.74 -16.01
N GLN A 375 13.22 -19.61 -15.96
CA GLN A 375 14.50 -19.42 -16.65
C GLN A 375 15.72 -19.84 -15.84
N THR A 376 15.68 -19.68 -14.52
CA THR A 376 16.86 -19.93 -13.68
C THR A 376 17.06 -21.42 -13.40
N THR A 377 18.26 -21.92 -13.68
CA THR A 377 18.74 -23.23 -13.24
C THR A 377 19.70 -23.13 -12.05
N ASP A 378 20.12 -21.92 -11.68
CA ASP A 378 20.95 -21.68 -10.50
C ASP A 378 20.10 -21.82 -9.23
N ARG A 379 20.45 -22.82 -8.42
CA ARG A 379 19.81 -23.12 -7.14
C ARG A 379 19.84 -21.92 -6.19
N LYS A 380 20.92 -21.13 -6.17
CA LYS A 380 21.04 -19.95 -5.29
C LYS A 380 20.10 -18.85 -5.77
N MET A 381 20.09 -18.53 -7.06
CA MET A 381 19.13 -17.59 -7.67
C MET A 381 17.68 -18.01 -7.45
N ARG A 382 17.37 -19.29 -7.63
CA ARG A 382 16.04 -19.82 -7.36
C ARG A 382 15.62 -19.60 -5.90
N ALA A 383 16.49 -19.93 -4.95
CA ALA A 383 16.24 -19.72 -3.52
C ALA A 383 16.07 -18.24 -3.18
N TYR A 384 16.85 -17.35 -3.80
CA TYR A 384 16.72 -15.90 -3.61
C TYR A 384 15.36 -15.37 -4.07
N ILE A 385 14.93 -15.73 -5.29
CA ILE A 385 13.64 -15.32 -5.86
C ILE A 385 12.48 -15.82 -4.98
N ILE A 386 12.53 -17.08 -4.56
CA ILE A 386 11.50 -17.67 -3.70
C ILE A 386 11.48 -17.01 -2.32
N ASN A 387 12.65 -16.81 -1.68
CA ASN A 387 12.69 -16.15 -0.38
C ASN A 387 12.16 -14.71 -0.46
N ARG A 388 12.48 -13.97 -1.52
CA ARG A 388 11.92 -12.64 -1.78
C ARG A 388 10.40 -12.67 -1.82
N GLN A 389 9.81 -13.60 -2.58
CA GLN A 389 8.35 -13.73 -2.69
C GLN A 389 7.70 -14.11 -1.35
N ILE A 390 8.31 -15.01 -0.58
CA ILE A 390 7.83 -15.38 0.76
C ILE A 390 7.87 -14.17 1.69
N ASP A 391 8.94 -13.39 1.66
CA ASP A 391 9.10 -12.20 2.50
C ASP A 391 8.11 -11.08 2.14
N ASP A 392 7.83 -10.91 0.85
CA ASP A 392 6.79 -9.98 0.37
C ASP A 392 5.40 -10.43 0.84
N ILE A 393 5.01 -11.70 0.62
CA ILE A 393 3.72 -12.21 1.12
C ILE A 393 3.64 -12.09 2.65
N ARG A 394 4.71 -12.38 3.38
CA ARG A 394 4.76 -12.17 4.84
C ARG A 394 4.49 -10.70 5.21
N GLY A 395 5.19 -9.77 4.57
CA GLY A 395 5.10 -8.34 4.85
C GLY A 395 3.79 -7.69 4.40
N THR A 396 3.19 -8.18 3.32
CA THR A 396 2.05 -7.56 2.64
C THR A 396 0.71 -8.24 2.98
N LEU A 397 0.71 -9.56 3.23
CA LEU A 397 -0.48 -10.30 3.67
C LEU A 397 -0.52 -10.43 5.21
N PHE A 398 0.38 -11.21 5.80
CA PHE A 398 0.29 -11.57 7.21
C PHE A 398 0.46 -10.36 8.13
N ARG A 399 1.49 -9.55 7.88
CA ARG A 399 1.82 -8.39 8.72
C ARG A 399 0.76 -7.29 8.64
N GLN A 400 0.29 -6.96 7.43
CA GLN A 400 -0.77 -5.97 7.25
C GLN A 400 -2.11 -6.45 7.83
N THR A 401 -2.39 -7.76 7.77
CA THR A 401 -3.59 -8.32 8.41
C THR A 401 -3.52 -8.23 9.93
N MET A 402 -2.36 -8.46 10.53
CA MET A 402 -2.16 -8.23 11.97
C MET A 402 -2.41 -6.75 12.33
N PHE A 403 -1.92 -5.82 11.52
CA PHE A 403 -2.16 -4.38 11.73
C PHE A 403 -3.65 -4.04 11.59
N ALA A 404 -4.33 -4.60 10.58
CA ALA A 404 -5.76 -4.47 10.39
C ALA A 404 -6.57 -5.02 11.59
N GLU A 405 -6.14 -6.14 12.19
CA GLU A 405 -6.76 -6.72 13.38
C GLU A 405 -6.55 -5.81 14.61
N PHE A 406 -5.35 -5.27 14.82
CA PHE A 406 -5.08 -4.31 15.89
C PHE A 406 -5.95 -3.06 15.79
N GLU A 407 -6.01 -2.48 14.61
CA GLU A 407 -6.78 -1.28 14.35
C GLU A 407 -8.28 -1.49 14.62
N LYS A 408 -8.81 -2.64 14.18
CA LYS A 408 -10.20 -3.03 14.49
C LYS A 408 -10.42 -3.15 16.01
N ILE A 409 -9.47 -3.73 16.75
CA ILE A 409 -9.56 -3.90 18.21
C ILE A 409 -9.60 -2.54 18.91
N ILE A 410 -8.66 -1.64 18.63
CA ILE A 410 -8.57 -0.35 19.34
C ILE A 410 -9.78 0.55 19.05
N HIS A 411 -10.29 0.56 17.82
CA HIS A 411 -11.51 1.29 17.49
C HIS A 411 -12.72 0.69 18.21
N ALA A 412 -12.83 -0.63 18.26
CA ALA A 412 -13.91 -1.28 19.01
C ALA A 412 -13.82 -1.02 20.51
N ILE A 413 -12.63 -0.83 21.10
CA ILE A 413 -12.46 -0.45 22.52
C ILE A 413 -13.06 0.95 22.77
N GLU A 414 -12.70 1.93 21.94
CA GLU A 414 -13.25 3.29 22.04
C GLU A 414 -14.77 3.30 21.79
N GLU A 415 -15.26 2.53 20.82
CA GLU A 415 -16.68 2.46 20.48
C GLU A 415 -17.55 1.91 21.62
N ARG A 416 -16.99 1.06 22.48
CA ARG A 416 -17.66 0.52 23.68
C ARG A 416 -17.60 1.46 24.88
N GLY A 417 -16.82 2.54 24.80
CA GLY A 417 -16.62 3.51 25.88
C GLY A 417 -15.51 3.13 26.87
N ASP A 418 -14.66 2.16 26.53
CA ASP A 418 -13.49 1.79 27.33
C ASP A 418 -12.31 2.74 27.06
N ALA A 419 -11.36 2.82 28.00
CA ALA A 419 -10.23 3.74 27.89
C ALA A 419 -9.09 3.17 27.04
N LEU A 420 -8.70 3.90 25.99
CA LEU A 420 -7.45 3.66 25.25
C LEU A 420 -6.25 4.22 26.01
N THR A 421 -5.63 3.36 26.82
CA THR A 421 -4.39 3.68 27.54
C THR A 421 -3.18 3.04 26.85
N LEU A 422 -1.99 3.53 27.17
CA LEU A 422 -0.73 2.90 26.75
C LEU A 422 -0.68 1.40 27.05
N GLU A 423 -1.11 0.99 28.24
CA GLU A 423 -1.12 -0.43 28.63
C GLU A 423 -2.13 -1.25 27.84
N VAL A 424 -3.27 -0.66 27.44
CA VAL A 424 -4.21 -1.31 26.51
C VAL A 424 -3.54 -1.52 25.16
N PHE A 425 -2.90 -0.49 24.58
CA PHE A 425 -2.20 -0.65 23.30
C PHE A 425 -1.12 -1.73 23.36
N LYS A 426 -0.27 -1.71 24.39
CA LYS A 426 0.79 -2.72 24.58
C LYS A 426 0.19 -4.13 24.75
N THR A 427 -0.86 -4.28 25.56
CA THR A 427 -1.48 -5.59 25.83
C THR A 427 -2.12 -6.18 24.58
N GLU A 428 -2.97 -5.41 23.89
CA GLU A 428 -3.64 -5.87 22.68
C GLU A 428 -2.63 -6.18 21.56
N TYR A 429 -1.61 -5.32 21.40
CA TYR A 429 -0.57 -5.54 20.41
C TYR A 429 0.30 -6.76 20.75
N ARG A 430 0.66 -6.97 22.02
CA ARG A 430 1.38 -8.17 22.49
C ARG A 430 0.61 -9.44 22.17
N GLY A 431 -0.69 -9.46 22.42
CA GLY A 431 -1.54 -10.61 22.11
C GLY A 431 -1.52 -10.96 20.61
N LEU A 432 -1.54 -9.94 19.76
CA LEU A 432 -1.40 -10.12 18.31
C LEU A 432 0.01 -10.57 17.90
N LEU A 433 1.06 -10.03 18.53
CA LEU A 433 2.42 -10.50 18.28
C LEU A 433 2.56 -11.98 18.62
N GLN A 434 2.06 -12.41 19.79
CA GLN A 434 2.05 -13.82 20.19
C GLN A 434 1.27 -14.69 19.20
N ALA A 435 0.12 -14.20 18.74
CA ALA A 435 -0.69 -14.89 17.75
C ALA A 435 0.04 -15.07 16.40
N TYR A 436 0.68 -14.04 15.86
CA TYR A 436 1.24 -14.05 14.50
C TYR A 436 2.70 -14.51 14.41
N PHE A 437 3.47 -14.43 15.51
CA PHE A 437 4.84 -14.96 15.54
C PHE A 437 4.91 -16.38 16.10
N GLY A 438 3.95 -16.78 16.94
CA GLY A 438 3.94 -18.08 17.59
C GLY A 438 5.03 -18.23 18.65
N GLU A 439 5.20 -19.45 19.17
CA GLU A 439 6.14 -19.74 20.27
C GLU A 439 7.61 -19.84 19.83
N GLY A 440 7.87 -19.99 18.52
CA GLY A 440 9.22 -20.15 17.95
C GLY A 440 10.03 -18.85 17.83
N VAL A 441 9.44 -17.71 18.20
CA VAL A 441 10.09 -16.39 18.17
C VAL A 441 10.06 -15.78 19.57
N VAL A 442 11.23 -15.36 20.06
CA VAL A 442 11.37 -14.68 21.34
C VAL A 442 10.96 -13.23 21.17
N LEU A 443 9.76 -12.90 21.65
CA LEU A 443 9.21 -11.56 21.56
C LEU A 443 9.79 -10.64 22.64
N ASP A 444 10.74 -9.79 22.26
CA ASP A 444 11.32 -8.75 23.12
C ASP A 444 10.23 -7.78 23.64
N PRO A 445 10.26 -7.37 24.92
CA PRO A 445 9.27 -6.45 25.49
C PRO A 445 9.18 -5.10 24.78
N GLN A 446 10.28 -4.63 24.16
CA GLN A 446 10.30 -3.39 23.39
C GLN A 446 9.34 -3.42 22.20
N LEU A 447 9.05 -4.60 21.63
CA LEU A 447 8.15 -4.72 20.49
C LEU A 447 6.68 -4.42 20.86
N ASP A 448 6.34 -4.41 22.15
CA ASP A 448 5.00 -4.02 22.61
C ASP A 448 4.68 -2.57 22.24
N LEU A 449 5.71 -1.73 22.01
CA LEU A 449 5.61 -0.34 21.57
C LEU A 449 5.48 -0.18 20.05
N GLU A 450 5.55 -1.26 19.28
CA GLU A 450 5.56 -1.17 17.83
C GLU A 450 4.28 -0.55 17.25
N SER A 451 3.14 -0.73 17.91
CA SER A 451 1.91 -0.04 17.51
C SER A 451 2.06 1.48 17.48
N LEU A 452 2.92 2.04 18.32
CA LEU A 452 3.11 3.48 18.47
C LEU A 452 4.02 4.10 17.42
N ARG A 453 4.68 3.29 16.57
CA ARG A 453 5.58 3.77 15.50
C ARG A 453 5.01 3.64 14.09
N ILE A 454 3.82 3.05 13.94
CA ILE A 454 3.28 2.72 12.63
C ILE A 454 2.50 3.94 12.08
N PRO A 455 3.03 4.65 11.06
CA PRO A 455 2.37 5.85 10.52
C PRO A 455 1.01 5.51 9.91
N HIS A 456 0.84 4.31 9.33
CA HIS A 456 -0.40 3.91 8.70
C HIS A 456 -1.60 3.81 9.66
N PHE A 457 -1.37 3.70 10.97
CA PHE A 457 -2.48 3.80 11.92
C PHE A 457 -3.09 5.19 11.95
N TYR A 458 -2.34 6.24 11.57
CA TYR A 458 -2.88 7.59 11.42
C TYR A 458 -3.67 7.81 10.11
N SER A 459 -3.94 6.73 9.36
CA SER A 459 -4.83 6.70 8.19
C SER A 459 -5.78 5.51 8.31
N ALA A 460 -6.87 5.70 9.07
CA ALA A 460 -7.61 4.57 9.61
C ALA A 460 -8.21 3.60 8.56
N PHE A 461 -8.03 2.30 8.81
CA PHE A 461 -8.51 1.16 8.01
C PHE A 461 -7.99 1.18 6.58
N TYR A 462 -6.77 1.63 6.38
CA TYR A 462 -6.10 1.62 5.09
C TYR A 462 -5.32 0.33 4.82
N VAL A 463 -4.64 -0.21 5.85
CA VAL A 463 -3.64 -1.28 5.69
C VAL A 463 -4.19 -2.60 5.15
N TYR A 464 -5.48 -2.89 5.37
CA TYR A 464 -6.11 -4.10 4.83
C TYR A 464 -6.10 -4.14 3.30
N LYS A 465 -6.03 -2.97 2.64
CA LYS A 465 -6.03 -2.85 1.18
C LYS A 465 -4.78 -3.50 0.56
N TYR A 466 -3.65 -3.46 1.26
CA TYR A 466 -2.43 -4.16 0.84
C TYR A 466 -2.66 -5.67 0.80
N ALA A 467 -3.20 -6.22 1.89
CA ALA A 467 -3.46 -7.65 2.02
C ALA A 467 -4.52 -8.14 1.02
N THR A 468 -5.60 -7.39 0.82
CA THR A 468 -6.59 -7.72 -0.23
C THR A 468 -6.03 -7.53 -1.63
N GLY A 469 -5.16 -6.54 -1.82
CA GLY A 469 -4.51 -6.22 -3.10
C GLY A 469 -3.60 -7.35 -3.58
N ILE A 470 -2.67 -7.81 -2.73
CA ILE A 470 -1.81 -8.97 -3.04
C ILE A 470 -2.65 -10.23 -3.28
N SER A 471 -3.73 -10.43 -2.52
CA SER A 471 -4.60 -11.59 -2.72
C SER A 471 -5.38 -11.56 -4.04
N ALA A 472 -5.86 -10.40 -4.45
CA ALA A 472 -6.46 -10.24 -5.76
C ALA A 472 -5.43 -10.43 -6.88
N ALA A 473 -4.22 -9.88 -6.71
CA ALA A 473 -3.14 -9.98 -7.69
C ALA A 473 -2.68 -11.42 -7.92
N VAL A 474 -2.46 -12.18 -6.84
CA VAL A 474 -2.09 -13.60 -6.90
C VAL A 474 -3.21 -14.42 -7.54
N ALA A 475 -4.47 -14.22 -7.13
CA ALA A 475 -5.59 -14.95 -7.72
C ALA A 475 -5.74 -14.65 -9.22
N LEU A 476 -5.60 -13.39 -9.65
CA LEU A 476 -5.63 -13.03 -11.07
C LEU A 476 -4.42 -13.59 -11.82
N SER A 477 -3.22 -13.53 -11.24
CA SER A 477 -2.00 -13.98 -11.91
C SER A 477 -1.99 -15.49 -12.11
N GLU A 478 -2.39 -16.29 -11.11
CA GLU A 478 -2.51 -17.74 -11.21
C GLU A 478 -3.43 -18.16 -12.35
N ARG A 479 -4.57 -17.48 -12.52
CA ARG A 479 -5.53 -17.76 -13.61
C ARG A 479 -4.94 -17.52 -14.99
N VAL A 480 -4.24 -16.38 -15.16
CA VAL A 480 -3.61 -16.03 -16.44
C VAL A 480 -2.43 -16.95 -16.74
N LEU A 481 -1.60 -17.26 -15.75
CA LEU A 481 -0.48 -18.22 -15.88
C LEU A 481 -0.96 -19.63 -16.19
N ALA A 482 -2.10 -20.06 -15.63
CA ALA A 482 -2.75 -21.33 -15.95
C ALA A 482 -3.43 -21.35 -17.33
N ARG A 483 -3.40 -20.23 -18.07
CA ARG A 483 -4.03 -20.04 -19.39
C ARG A 483 -5.53 -20.36 -19.37
N GLU A 484 -6.21 -19.98 -18.30
CA GLU A 484 -7.66 -20.10 -18.23
C GLU A 484 -8.31 -19.31 -19.38
N PRO A 485 -9.28 -19.89 -20.11
CA PRO A 485 -9.93 -19.19 -21.21
C PRO A 485 -10.54 -17.85 -20.78
N GLY A 486 -10.21 -16.77 -21.46
CA GLY A 486 -10.74 -15.43 -21.18
C GLY A 486 -10.05 -14.66 -20.05
N SER A 487 -9.07 -15.26 -19.36
CA SER A 487 -8.41 -14.63 -18.19
C SER A 487 -7.61 -13.38 -18.55
N VAL A 488 -6.90 -13.39 -19.69
CA VAL A 488 -6.17 -12.21 -20.19
C VAL A 488 -7.15 -11.08 -20.50
N GLU A 489 -8.23 -11.38 -21.22
CA GLU A 489 -9.24 -10.40 -21.58
C GLU A 489 -9.93 -9.80 -20.35
N ALA A 490 -10.21 -10.63 -19.34
CA ALA A 490 -10.77 -10.20 -18.07
C ALA A 490 -9.82 -9.27 -17.29
N TYR A 491 -8.52 -9.61 -17.23
CA TYR A 491 -7.52 -8.76 -16.59
C TYR A 491 -7.33 -7.42 -17.34
N LEU A 492 -7.28 -7.45 -18.67
CA LEU A 492 -7.21 -6.20 -19.45
C LEU A 492 -8.49 -5.37 -19.31
N ALA A 493 -9.67 -6.00 -19.21
CA ALA A 493 -10.93 -5.30 -18.93
C ALA A 493 -10.91 -4.64 -17.54
N PHE A 494 -10.31 -5.30 -16.54
CA PHE A 494 -10.02 -4.72 -15.24
C PHE A 494 -9.19 -3.45 -15.35
N LEU A 495 -8.03 -3.47 -16.03
CA LEU A 495 -7.19 -2.28 -16.21
C LEU A 495 -7.91 -1.16 -16.96
N ARG A 496 -8.74 -1.52 -17.95
CA ARG A 496 -9.55 -0.55 -18.72
C ARG A 496 -10.71 0.04 -17.93
N SER A 497 -11.12 -0.55 -16.81
CA SER A 497 -12.32 -0.13 -16.09
C SER A 497 -12.12 1.17 -15.30
N GLY A 498 -10.89 1.49 -14.88
CA GLY A 498 -10.61 2.66 -14.06
C GLY A 498 -11.52 2.74 -12.81
N GLY A 499 -12.08 3.92 -12.58
CA GLY A 499 -13.09 4.18 -11.55
C GLY A 499 -14.54 4.04 -11.99
N SER A 500 -14.82 3.44 -13.15
CA SER A 500 -16.20 3.34 -13.68
C SER A 500 -17.14 2.44 -12.87
N LYS A 501 -16.59 1.69 -11.92
CA LYS A 501 -17.29 0.75 -11.02
C LYS A 501 -16.76 0.84 -9.59
N PHE A 502 -17.38 0.11 -8.67
CA PHE A 502 -16.81 -0.10 -7.33
C PHE A 502 -15.74 -1.19 -7.34
N PRO A 503 -14.76 -1.15 -6.42
CA PRO A 503 -13.64 -2.08 -6.41
C PRO A 503 -14.02 -3.56 -6.45
N LEU A 504 -14.96 -3.99 -5.62
CA LEU A 504 -15.36 -5.40 -5.54
C LEU A 504 -16.06 -5.87 -6.82
N GLU A 505 -16.94 -5.04 -7.39
CA GLU A 505 -17.58 -5.32 -8.68
C GLU A 505 -16.52 -5.43 -9.80
N THR A 506 -15.54 -4.54 -9.77
CA THR A 506 -14.46 -4.48 -10.76
C THR A 506 -13.61 -5.77 -10.74
N LEU A 507 -13.22 -6.24 -9.55
CA LEU A 507 -12.49 -7.50 -9.40
C LEU A 507 -13.34 -8.72 -9.72
N GLN A 508 -14.62 -8.71 -9.35
CA GLN A 508 -15.54 -9.81 -9.67
C GLN A 508 -15.67 -10.00 -11.19
N LEU A 509 -15.77 -8.91 -11.96
CA LEU A 509 -15.77 -8.95 -13.42
C LEU A 509 -14.43 -9.41 -14.01
N ALA A 510 -13.33 -9.18 -13.30
CA ALA A 510 -12.01 -9.73 -13.62
C ALA A 510 -11.88 -11.23 -13.29
N GLY A 511 -12.88 -11.81 -12.62
CA GLY A 511 -12.92 -13.22 -12.21
C GLY A 511 -12.54 -13.47 -10.75
N VAL A 512 -12.39 -12.45 -9.92
CA VAL A 512 -12.00 -12.60 -8.51
C VAL A 512 -13.07 -12.03 -7.59
N ASP A 513 -13.75 -12.92 -6.87
CA ASP A 513 -14.72 -12.53 -5.84
C ASP A 513 -14.02 -12.32 -4.50
N MET A 514 -13.82 -11.05 -4.15
CA MET A 514 -13.21 -10.64 -2.89
C MET A 514 -14.15 -10.71 -1.68
N THR A 515 -15.43 -11.08 -1.88
CA THR A 515 -16.37 -11.30 -0.77
C THR A 515 -16.28 -12.70 -0.15
N GLY A 516 -15.67 -13.64 -0.89
CA GLY A 516 -15.33 -14.98 -0.40
C GLY A 516 -13.88 -15.10 0.05
N PRO A 517 -13.51 -16.23 0.70
CA PRO A 517 -12.16 -16.44 1.22
C PRO A 517 -11.14 -16.85 0.14
N GLY A 518 -11.61 -17.28 -1.05
CA GLY A 518 -10.80 -17.89 -2.09
C GLY A 518 -9.53 -17.11 -2.49
N PRO A 519 -9.57 -15.78 -2.70
CA PRO A 519 -8.37 -15.02 -3.08
C PRO A 519 -7.29 -15.02 -1.99
N VAL A 520 -7.70 -14.90 -0.73
CA VAL A 520 -6.79 -14.95 0.43
C VAL A 520 -6.22 -16.35 0.58
N GLU A 521 -7.05 -17.39 0.47
CA GLU A 521 -6.64 -18.79 0.54
C GLU A 521 -5.67 -19.18 -0.58
N SER A 522 -5.84 -18.68 -1.81
CA SER A 522 -4.89 -18.87 -2.92
C SER A 522 -3.50 -18.31 -2.57
N THR A 523 -3.45 -17.11 -1.97
CA THR A 523 -2.19 -16.48 -1.55
C THR A 523 -1.50 -17.26 -0.43
N LEU A 524 -2.27 -17.74 0.55
CA LEU A 524 -1.79 -18.58 1.63
C LEU A 524 -1.25 -19.91 1.10
N ALA A 525 -1.93 -20.51 0.11
CA ALA A 525 -1.47 -21.72 -0.55
C ALA A 525 -0.19 -21.48 -1.37
N LEU A 526 -0.05 -20.33 -2.03
CA LEU A 526 1.19 -19.95 -2.71
C LEU A 526 2.35 -19.82 -1.73
N PHE A 527 2.13 -19.17 -0.58
CA PHE A 527 3.13 -19.07 0.50
C PHE A 527 3.60 -20.45 0.95
N GLU A 528 2.67 -21.37 1.24
CA GLU A 528 2.99 -22.75 1.67
C GLU A 528 3.80 -23.51 0.61
N ARG A 529 3.40 -23.43 -0.67
CA ARG A 529 4.14 -24.09 -1.77
C ARG A 529 5.56 -23.54 -1.91
N ARG A 530 5.72 -22.21 -1.81
CA ARG A 530 7.03 -21.55 -1.89
C ARG A 530 7.90 -21.89 -0.69
N LEU A 531 7.31 -21.96 0.51
CA LEU A 531 8.02 -22.37 1.71
C LEU A 531 8.56 -23.79 1.58
N ALA A 532 7.73 -24.75 1.14
CA ALA A 532 8.17 -26.13 0.93
C ALA A 532 9.34 -26.20 -0.08
N GLU A 533 9.24 -25.46 -1.19
CA GLU A 533 10.32 -25.36 -2.18
C GLU A 533 11.60 -24.73 -1.59
N LEU A 534 11.48 -23.69 -0.77
CA LEU A 534 12.63 -23.07 -0.10
C LEU A 534 13.29 -24.00 0.92
N GLU A 535 12.50 -24.75 1.69
CA GLU A 535 13.00 -25.76 2.63
C GLU A 535 13.85 -26.82 1.90
N GLU A 536 13.39 -27.29 0.75
CA GLU A 536 14.16 -28.22 -0.10
C GLU A 536 15.45 -27.58 -0.64
N LEU A 537 15.39 -26.31 -1.04
CA LEU A 537 16.54 -25.58 -1.59
C LEU A 537 17.62 -25.27 -0.54
N LEU A 538 17.23 -25.01 0.70
CA LEU A 538 18.12 -24.64 1.80
C LEU A 538 18.51 -25.83 2.69
N SER A 539 17.96 -27.02 2.46
CA SER A 539 18.41 -28.24 3.12
C SER A 539 19.88 -28.52 2.79
N PRO A 540 20.72 -28.93 3.77
CA PRO A 540 22.10 -29.32 3.51
C PRO A 540 22.14 -30.38 2.42
N SER A 541 22.99 -30.19 1.40
CA SER A 541 23.25 -31.26 0.44
C SER A 541 23.89 -32.43 1.20
N SER A 542 23.22 -33.57 1.22
CA SER A 542 23.69 -34.82 1.83
C SER A 542 25.00 -35.31 1.23
#